data_AF-A0A7G8H4C3-F1
#
_entry.id   AF-A0A7G8H4C3-F1
#
_cell.length_a   1.000
_cell.length_b   1.000
_cell.length_c   1.000
_cell.angle_alpha   90.00
_cell.angle_beta   90.00
_cell.angle_gamma   90.00
#
_symmetry.space_group_name_H-M   'P 1'
#
loop_
_entity.id
_entity.type
_entity.pdbx_description
1 polymer ?
#
loop_
_entity_poly.entity_id
_entity_poly.type
_entity_poly.pdbx_seq_one_letter_code
_entity_poly.pdbx_strand_id
1 'polypeptide(L)'
;MGLMGSLLLSAGGSWPVGSTERVEVKIDGLVLPVSVEELGAFVRSPTADPAQLSRSELSTWMGLLAPESRQGLIRLLKAPVLSRPSLGRQLLSSWGAGPLLDALGELIRVEDGKRINRSLVLSTLEQLLERQATVSALDVLEALPTQQLRLDLDALVAAANRWRLELKRHQTLMRTLAQKEARLQLLKGTEGFVLADAPRQSTLGVDHRSRPLRMERWIPESSSKDGLWVLMMPGLGGDPDHFSWLARSLMQAGWPVLVLEHPGSDAAAVQALLEGRQSFDGAAAMRDRLADLVAVLDAQQRGDLNIPGTEVVLMGHSLGALTALVASGAQPVLGMEQRCEAALAGLPLTNLSELLQCELAAGRVLEGNAMASPPRAVVGLNSFGGVIWPHRSSQALPIPLLMVGGTLDLITPPLDEQLPLLAGLAEHPASRVVVVEGASHFSPIRVDGQGKASEGDDLFRLGEELVGVNPLSVQRVIAHEVIRFLDSLSSGSPRNDAVHLMEASSKTRWHRLGRPSALQLLDQ
;
A
#
# COMPACT_ATOMS: atom_id res chain seq x y z
N MET A 1 69.34 9.23 7.70
CA MET A 1 69.78 10.38 6.89
C MET A 1 69.06 10.27 5.54
N GLY A 2 67.83 10.77 5.44
CA GLY A 2 67.50 11.97 4.65
C GLY A 2 66.71 11.50 3.42
N LEU A 3 65.42 11.83 3.22
CA LEU A 3 64.89 13.12 2.72
C LEU A 3 65.70 13.59 1.51
N MET A 4 65.17 13.98 0.35
CA MET A 4 63.81 14.30 -0.10
C MET A 4 63.91 14.60 -1.61
N GLY A 5 62.79 14.63 -2.34
CA GLY A 5 62.74 15.27 -3.67
C GLY A 5 61.77 14.58 -4.62
N SER A 6 60.46 14.67 -4.38
CA SER A 6 59.61 15.66 -5.07
C SER A 6 59.30 15.27 -6.51
N LEU A 7 58.14 14.64 -6.71
CA LEU A 7 57.27 14.81 -7.87
C LEU A 7 55.99 14.01 -7.56
N LEU A 8 54.92 14.73 -7.23
CA LEU A 8 53.49 14.42 -7.47
C LEU A 8 52.66 15.36 -6.57
N LEU A 9 52.66 16.64 -6.95
CA LEU A 9 51.68 17.64 -6.53
C LEU A 9 50.93 18.07 -7.80
N SER A 10 49.68 17.62 -7.93
CA SER A 10 48.55 18.15 -8.73
C SER A 10 47.67 16.96 -9.15
N ALA A 11 46.36 16.87 -8.94
CA ALA A 11 45.34 17.79 -8.47
C ALA A 11 44.39 16.98 -7.56
N GLY A 12 43.87 17.50 -6.46
CA GLY A 12 43.11 18.75 -6.44
C GLY A 12 41.69 18.55 -6.99
N GLY A 13 41.04 17.42 -6.69
CA GLY A 13 39.59 17.32 -6.72
C GLY A 13 39.03 17.90 -5.43
N SER A 14 39.10 19.22 -5.25
CA SER A 14 38.36 19.91 -4.20
C SER A 14 36.88 19.93 -4.61
N TRP A 15 36.18 18.85 -4.30
CA TRP A 15 34.73 18.90 -4.22
C TRP A 15 34.39 19.86 -3.08
N PRO A 16 33.37 20.72 -3.20
CA PRO A 16 32.94 21.50 -2.05
C PRO A 16 32.48 20.49 -1.00
N VAL A 17 33.31 20.30 0.03
CA VAL A 17 32.94 19.61 1.26
C VAL A 17 32.05 20.61 2.01
N GLY A 18 30.85 20.83 1.48
CA GLY A 18 29.80 21.49 2.22
C GLY A 18 29.20 20.43 3.13
N SER A 19 29.34 20.59 4.43
CA SER A 19 28.48 19.95 5.42
C SER A 19 27.51 20.99 5.94
N THR A 20 26.38 20.57 6.50
CA THR A 20 25.52 21.53 7.18
C THR A 20 26.22 22.02 8.43
N GLU A 21 26.50 23.33 8.50
CA GLU A 21 27.21 23.92 9.63
C GLU A 21 26.22 24.26 10.75
N ARG A 22 25.04 24.79 10.38
CA ARG A 22 24.02 25.24 11.33
C ARG A 22 22.62 24.76 10.94
N VAL A 23 21.87 24.32 11.95
CA VAL A 23 20.44 24.02 11.87
C VAL A 23 19.67 25.04 12.68
N GLU A 24 18.79 25.80 12.06
CA GLU A 24 17.84 26.68 12.71
C GLU A 24 16.55 25.93 13.03
N VAL A 25 16.26 25.72 14.30
CA VAL A 25 15.00 25.14 14.75
C VAL A 25 14.00 26.27 14.98
N LYS A 26 12.97 26.36 14.13
CA LYS A 26 11.91 27.36 14.25
C LYS A 26 10.71 26.77 15.00
N ILE A 27 10.22 27.47 16.02
CA ILE A 27 9.02 27.12 16.80
C ILE A 27 8.28 28.39 17.25
N ASP A 28 6.99 28.52 16.93
CA ASP A 28 6.15 29.68 17.29
C ASP A 28 6.81 31.05 17.00
N GLY A 29 7.54 31.13 15.87
CA GLY A 29 8.27 32.33 15.46
C GLY A 29 9.62 32.57 16.16
N LEU A 30 9.98 31.79 17.18
CA LEU A 30 11.33 31.71 17.73
C LEU A 30 12.23 30.92 16.78
N VAL A 31 13.47 31.37 16.59
CA VAL A 31 14.49 30.66 15.79
C VAL A 31 15.68 30.34 16.69
N LEU A 32 15.95 29.05 16.86
CA LEU A 32 17.05 28.54 17.67
C LEU A 32 18.18 28.04 16.77
N PRO A 33 19.33 28.72 16.72
CA PRO A 33 20.46 28.23 15.96
C PRO A 33 21.17 27.09 16.71
N VAL A 34 21.38 25.97 16.04
CA VAL A 34 22.07 24.79 16.57
C VAL A 34 23.25 24.48 15.67
N SER A 35 24.46 24.38 16.23
CA SER A 35 25.62 23.85 15.49
C SER A 35 25.42 22.36 15.24
N VAL A 36 25.57 21.92 13.98
CA VAL A 36 25.46 20.50 13.63
C VAL A 36 26.61 19.70 14.22
N GLU A 37 27.81 20.28 14.27
CA GLU A 37 28.98 19.65 14.89
C GLU A 37 28.74 19.39 16.39
N GLU A 38 28.24 20.40 17.12
CA GLU A 38 27.93 20.25 18.54
C GLU A 38 26.77 19.28 18.77
N LEU A 39 25.74 19.30 17.92
CA LEU A 39 24.63 18.35 17.97
C LEU A 39 25.11 16.91 17.75
N GLY A 40 25.99 16.69 16.77
CA GLY A 40 26.59 15.41 16.50
C GLY A 40 27.47 14.93 17.67
N ALA A 41 28.27 15.81 18.26
CA ALA A 41 29.06 15.51 19.45
C ALA A 41 28.16 15.13 20.65
N PHE A 42 27.05 15.85 20.86
CA PHE A 42 26.07 15.55 21.90
C PHE A 42 25.42 14.17 21.70
N VAL A 43 24.93 13.89 20.49
CA VAL A 43 24.26 12.63 20.14
C VAL A 43 25.22 11.44 20.27
N ARG A 44 26.49 11.61 19.91
CA ARG A 44 27.53 10.58 20.03
C ARG A 44 28.11 10.45 21.44
N SER A 45 27.82 11.37 22.36
CA SER A 45 28.28 11.31 23.75
C SER A 45 27.71 10.08 24.48
N PRO A 46 28.53 9.32 25.24
CA PRO A 46 28.08 8.18 26.02
C PRO A 46 27.09 8.55 27.14
N THR A 47 27.24 9.75 27.71
CA THR A 47 26.47 10.23 28.86
C THR A 47 25.27 11.07 28.45
N ALA A 48 25.31 11.66 27.25
CA ALA A 48 24.36 12.67 26.78
C ALA A 48 24.13 13.79 27.81
N ASP A 49 25.17 14.09 28.61
CA ASP A 49 25.11 15.12 29.65
C ASP A 49 25.36 16.50 29.03
N PRO A 50 24.39 17.42 29.07
CA PRO A 50 24.57 18.78 28.55
C PRO A 50 25.74 19.53 29.21
N ALA A 51 26.10 19.20 30.45
CA ALA A 51 27.22 19.82 31.15
C ALA A 51 28.60 19.47 30.57
N GLN A 52 28.68 18.42 29.74
CA GLN A 52 29.91 17.99 29.07
C GLN A 52 30.13 18.66 27.70
N LEU A 53 29.13 19.39 27.19
CA LEU A 53 29.28 20.23 26.01
C LEU A 53 30.09 21.49 26.37
N SER A 54 30.71 22.12 25.38
CA SER A 54 31.15 23.51 25.45
C SER A 54 30.04 24.40 26.02
N ARG A 55 30.37 25.54 26.64
CA ARG A 55 29.37 26.56 27.05
C ARG A 55 28.75 27.17 25.79
N SER A 56 27.89 26.43 25.12
CA SER A 56 27.20 26.81 23.90
C SER A 56 25.70 26.98 24.16
N GLU A 57 25.00 27.59 23.21
CA GLU A 57 23.54 27.74 23.31
C GLU A 57 22.86 26.38 23.33
N LEU A 58 23.38 25.39 22.58
CA LEU A 58 22.85 24.03 22.56
C LEU A 58 22.86 23.38 23.96
N SER A 59 23.94 23.52 24.73
CA SER A 59 24.00 22.94 26.07
C SER A 59 23.00 23.56 27.03
N THR A 60 22.72 24.86 26.87
CA THR A 60 21.66 25.56 27.60
C THR A 60 20.27 25.01 27.25
N TRP A 61 19.96 24.89 25.96
CA TRP A 61 18.69 24.32 25.50
C TRP A 61 18.50 22.85 25.90
N MET A 62 19.54 22.03 25.78
CA MET A 62 19.50 20.64 26.20
C MET A 62 19.33 20.52 27.72
N GLY A 63 19.90 21.44 28.51
CA GLY A 63 19.71 21.52 29.95
C GLY A 63 18.26 21.80 30.37
N LEU A 64 17.49 22.52 29.54
CA LEU A 64 16.08 22.84 29.80
C LEU A 64 15.12 21.69 29.44
N LEU A 65 15.51 20.78 28.56
CA LEU A 65 14.67 19.63 28.20
C LEU A 65 14.55 18.63 29.35
N ALA A 66 13.42 17.91 29.42
CA ALA A 66 13.32 16.75 30.31
C ALA A 66 14.29 15.63 29.86
N PRO A 67 14.81 14.80 30.78
CA PRO A 67 15.69 13.67 30.44
C PRO A 67 15.10 12.76 29.35
N GLU A 68 13.80 12.48 29.42
CA GLU A 68 13.08 11.62 28.47
C GLU A 68 13.02 12.28 27.09
N SER A 69 12.83 13.59 27.03
CA SER A 69 12.83 14.37 25.78
C SER A 69 14.21 14.38 25.13
N ARG A 70 15.29 14.54 25.91
CA ARG A 70 16.67 14.44 25.41
C ARG A 70 16.94 13.06 24.81
N GLN A 71 16.59 11.99 25.53
CA GLN A 71 16.75 10.63 25.02
C GLN A 71 15.87 10.35 23.79
N GLY A 72 14.68 10.95 23.72
CA GLY A 72 13.82 10.91 22.54
C GLY A 72 14.51 11.52 21.33
N LEU A 73 15.09 12.72 21.46
CA LEU A 73 15.82 13.40 20.39
C LEU A 73 17.03 12.59 19.90
N ILE A 74 17.82 12.04 20.83
CA ILE A 74 18.99 11.20 20.48
C ILE A 74 18.55 9.96 19.72
N ARG A 75 17.48 9.29 20.17
CA ARG A 75 16.93 8.12 19.47
C ARG A 75 16.45 8.49 18.07
N LEU A 76 15.79 9.63 17.90
CA LEU A 76 15.34 10.10 16.60
C LEU A 76 16.52 10.38 15.66
N LEU A 77 17.55 11.09 16.12
CA LEU A 77 18.71 11.44 15.30
C LEU A 77 19.57 10.23 14.93
N LYS A 78 19.61 9.20 15.80
CA LYS A 78 20.29 7.91 15.53
C LYS A 78 19.43 6.92 14.76
N ALA A 79 18.12 7.16 14.61
CA ALA A 79 17.23 6.21 13.95
C ALA A 79 17.67 6.06 12.49
N PRO A 80 17.78 4.82 11.97
CA PRO A 80 18.11 4.60 10.58
C PRO A 80 16.94 5.09 9.72
N VAL A 81 17.22 6.05 8.83
CA VAL A 81 16.30 6.49 7.78
C VAL A 81 16.33 5.49 6.63
N LEU A 82 17.52 4.92 6.35
CA LEU A 82 17.70 3.84 5.37
C LEU A 82 18.59 2.75 5.98
N SER A 83 18.08 1.52 6.06
CA SER A 83 18.73 0.41 6.76
C SER A 83 19.43 -0.61 5.85
N ARG A 84 19.32 -0.44 4.53
CA ARG A 84 19.89 -1.34 3.51
C ARG A 84 20.29 -0.54 2.26
N PRO A 85 21.55 -0.57 1.79
CA PRO A 85 21.99 0.24 0.64
C PRO A 85 21.29 -0.09 -0.67
N SER A 86 21.14 -1.38 -0.98
CA SER A 86 20.56 -1.82 -2.26
C SER A 86 19.06 -1.50 -2.33
N LEU A 87 18.29 -1.88 -1.31
CA LEU A 87 16.89 -1.49 -1.18
C LEU A 87 16.72 0.03 -1.11
N GLY A 88 17.55 0.72 -0.32
CA GLY A 88 17.53 2.19 -0.21
C GLY A 88 17.66 2.85 -1.57
N ARG A 89 18.62 2.42 -2.40
CA ARG A 89 18.76 2.90 -3.78
C ARG A 89 17.54 2.61 -4.66
N GLN A 90 16.95 1.41 -4.56
CA GLN A 90 15.76 1.10 -5.36
C GLN A 90 14.52 1.89 -4.92
N LEU A 91 14.39 2.17 -3.62
CA LEU A 91 13.32 3.04 -3.11
C LEU A 91 13.53 4.48 -3.58
N LEU A 92 14.77 4.98 -3.50
CA LEU A 92 15.14 6.32 -3.92
C LEU A 92 14.99 6.55 -5.44
N SER A 93 15.17 5.50 -6.26
CA SER A 93 14.95 5.55 -7.71
C SER A 93 13.49 5.37 -8.13
N SER A 94 12.59 5.03 -7.20
CA SER A 94 11.16 4.87 -7.48
C SER A 94 10.46 6.21 -7.69
N TRP A 95 9.31 6.20 -8.37
CA TRP A 95 8.49 7.40 -8.54
C TRP A 95 8.07 7.99 -7.18
N GLY A 96 7.71 7.13 -6.23
CA GLY A 96 7.22 7.53 -4.90
C GLY A 96 8.25 8.28 -4.04
N ALA A 97 9.55 8.13 -4.30
CA ALA A 97 10.58 8.91 -3.61
C ALA A 97 10.41 10.41 -3.84
N GLY A 98 9.93 10.82 -5.03
CA GLY A 98 9.76 12.22 -5.38
C GLY A 98 8.83 12.96 -4.43
N PRO A 99 7.53 12.60 -4.43
CA PRO A 99 6.54 13.21 -3.54
C PRO A 99 6.88 13.10 -2.05
N LEU A 100 7.49 11.98 -1.62
CA LEU A 100 7.91 11.82 -0.22
C LEU A 100 9.00 12.83 0.17
N LEU A 101 9.99 13.03 -0.70
CA LEU A 101 11.03 14.05 -0.49
C LEU A 101 10.46 15.47 -0.56
N ASP A 102 9.49 15.72 -1.44
CA ASP A 102 8.81 17.02 -1.54
C ASP A 102 7.99 17.31 -0.27
N ALA A 103 7.30 16.31 0.29
CA ALA A 103 6.60 16.42 1.57
C ALA A 103 7.55 16.63 2.76
N LEU A 104 8.74 16.01 2.74
CA LEU A 104 9.80 16.29 3.72
C LEU A 104 10.37 17.70 3.56
N GLY A 105 10.46 18.22 2.34
CA GLY A 105 10.90 19.57 2.03
C GLY A 105 9.98 20.68 2.57
N GLU A 106 8.75 20.36 2.98
CA GLU A 106 7.89 21.27 3.75
C GLU A 106 8.35 21.44 5.21
N LEU A 107 8.96 20.41 5.78
CA LEU A 107 9.48 20.42 7.15
C LEU A 107 10.90 21.01 7.21
N ILE A 108 11.65 20.92 6.09
CA ILE A 108 13.07 21.25 6.01
C ILE A 108 13.30 22.31 4.91
N ARG A 109 13.71 23.52 5.32
CA ARG A 109 14.00 24.66 4.44
C ARG A 109 15.49 24.97 4.42
N VAL A 110 15.95 25.65 3.37
CA VAL A 110 17.33 26.18 3.27
C VAL A 110 17.36 27.69 3.49
N GLU A 111 18.56 28.27 3.57
CA GLU A 111 18.90 29.68 3.90
C GLU A 111 17.93 30.75 3.35
N ASP A 112 17.47 30.63 2.11
CA ASP A 112 16.51 31.56 1.45
C ASP A 112 15.04 31.38 1.88
N GLY A 113 14.73 30.48 2.84
CA GLY A 113 13.38 30.06 3.18
C GLY A 113 12.70 29.17 2.13
N LYS A 114 13.45 28.80 1.07
CA LYS A 114 13.03 27.88 0.02
C LYS A 114 13.03 26.44 0.52
N ARG A 115 12.22 25.58 -0.11
CA ARG A 115 12.27 24.12 0.09
C ARG A 115 13.66 23.61 -0.26
N ILE A 116 14.14 22.62 0.49
CA ILE A 116 15.37 21.91 0.12
C ILE A 116 15.19 21.25 -1.26
N ASN A 117 16.21 21.34 -2.11
CA ASN A 117 16.13 20.74 -3.44
C ASN A 117 16.10 19.21 -3.32
N ARG A 118 15.06 18.58 -3.85
CA ARG A 118 14.90 17.13 -3.89
C ARG A 118 16.12 16.40 -4.46
N SER A 119 16.71 16.90 -5.56
CA SER A 119 17.87 16.25 -6.18
C SER A 119 19.10 16.30 -5.27
N LEU A 120 19.21 17.35 -4.44
CA LEU A 120 20.27 17.47 -3.45
C LEU A 120 20.13 16.39 -2.37
N VAL A 121 18.94 16.28 -1.76
CA VAL A 121 18.66 15.27 -0.72
C VAL A 121 18.88 13.86 -1.26
N LEU A 122 18.38 13.58 -2.47
CA LEU A 122 18.56 12.30 -3.14
C LEU A 122 20.04 11.97 -3.32
N SER A 123 20.82 12.90 -3.88
CA SER A 123 22.26 12.69 -4.11
C SER A 123 23.04 12.51 -2.80
N THR A 124 22.67 13.21 -1.73
CA THR A 124 23.29 13.03 -0.40
C THR A 124 22.98 11.64 0.16
N LEU A 125 21.73 11.18 0.07
CA LEU A 125 21.34 9.85 0.53
C LEU A 125 22.05 8.75 -0.27
N GLU A 126 22.16 8.90 -1.60
CA GLU A 126 22.90 7.97 -2.46
C GLU A 126 24.39 7.90 -2.07
N GLN A 127 25.05 9.05 -1.90
CA GLN A 127 26.45 9.13 -1.46
C GLN A 127 26.68 8.51 -0.08
N LEU A 128 25.73 8.70 0.85
CA LEU A 128 25.80 8.07 2.16
C LEU A 128 25.67 6.53 2.03
N LEU A 129 24.73 6.03 1.23
CA LEU A 129 24.57 4.58 1.00
C LEU A 129 25.75 3.93 0.26
N GLU A 130 26.58 4.70 -0.44
CA GLU A 130 27.85 4.21 -0.99
C GLU A 130 28.91 3.97 0.09
N ARG A 131 28.83 4.70 1.20
CA ARG A 131 29.86 4.71 2.27
C ARG A 131 29.47 3.88 3.49
N GLN A 132 28.18 3.75 3.78
CA GLN A 132 27.69 3.07 4.98
C GLN A 132 26.42 2.24 4.73
N ALA A 133 26.29 1.16 5.50
CA ALA A 133 25.16 0.24 5.37
C ALA A 133 23.84 0.81 5.91
N THR A 134 23.93 1.67 6.94
CA THR A 134 22.79 2.31 7.59
C THR A 134 23.00 3.81 7.60
N VAL A 135 22.01 4.56 7.15
CA VAL A 135 22.02 6.03 7.13
C VAL A 135 21.05 6.54 8.18
N SER A 136 21.53 7.28 9.17
CA SER A 136 20.72 7.92 10.21
C SER A 136 20.30 9.34 9.83
N ALA A 137 19.34 9.91 10.55
CA ALA A 137 18.93 11.30 10.34
C ALA A 137 20.10 12.27 10.61
N LEU A 138 20.96 11.98 11.59
CA LEU A 138 22.17 12.76 11.84
C LEU A 138 23.15 12.70 10.67
N ASP A 139 23.37 11.54 10.07
CA ASP A 139 24.29 11.40 8.92
C ASP A 139 23.82 12.26 7.73
N VAL A 140 22.51 12.32 7.50
CA VAL A 140 21.93 13.18 6.46
C VAL A 140 22.17 14.65 6.77
N LEU A 141 21.90 15.08 8.00
CA LEU A 141 22.15 16.47 8.42
C LEU A 141 23.64 16.84 8.24
N GLU A 142 24.56 15.96 8.63
CA GLU A 142 26.01 16.19 8.52
C GLU A 142 26.49 16.23 7.05
N ALA A 143 25.87 15.45 6.16
CA ALA A 143 26.30 15.32 4.76
C ALA A 143 25.59 16.26 3.76
N LEU A 144 24.52 16.94 4.17
CA LEU A 144 23.83 17.88 3.29
C LEU A 144 24.72 19.10 3.01
N PRO A 145 24.98 19.46 1.73
CA PRO A 145 25.90 20.54 1.37
C PRO A 145 25.21 21.91 1.40
N THR A 146 24.68 22.28 2.56
CA THR A 146 23.96 23.54 2.78
C THR A 146 24.55 24.25 4.00
N GLN A 147 25.00 25.50 3.91
CA GLN A 147 25.59 26.19 5.07
C GLN A 147 24.61 26.27 6.26
N GLN A 148 23.34 26.54 5.94
CA GLN A 148 22.28 26.69 6.92
C GLN A 148 21.00 25.97 6.47
N LEU A 149 20.44 25.19 7.39
CA LEU A 149 19.20 24.44 7.20
C LEU A 149 18.21 24.86 8.29
N ARG A 150 16.94 25.09 7.94
CA ARG A 150 15.90 25.47 8.89
C ARG A 150 14.88 24.34 9.02
N LEU A 151 14.71 23.85 10.23
CA LEU A 151 13.67 22.89 10.61
C LEU A 151 12.45 23.66 11.13
N ASP A 152 11.30 23.51 10.46
CA ASP A 152 10.06 24.15 10.85
C ASP A 152 9.23 23.21 11.74
N LEU A 153 9.30 23.41 13.06
CA LEU A 153 8.53 22.60 14.01
C LEU A 153 7.03 22.91 13.96
N ASP A 154 6.64 24.12 13.53
CA ASP A 154 5.23 24.47 13.35
C ASP A 154 4.62 23.62 12.21
N ALA A 155 5.37 23.43 11.13
CA ALA A 155 5.00 22.54 10.03
C ALA A 155 4.91 21.07 10.48
N LEU A 156 5.83 20.62 11.35
CA LEU A 156 5.79 19.28 11.94
C LEU A 156 4.55 19.09 12.83
N VAL A 157 4.23 20.07 13.67
CA VAL A 157 3.01 20.06 14.51
C VAL A 157 1.76 20.04 13.64
N ALA A 158 1.74 20.80 12.54
CA ALA A 158 0.64 20.78 11.58
C ALA A 158 0.48 19.39 10.94
N ALA A 159 1.57 18.75 10.52
CA ALA A 159 1.55 17.38 9.98
C ALA A 159 1.04 16.36 11.01
N ALA A 160 1.53 16.42 12.25
CA ALA A 160 1.05 15.58 13.34
C ALA A 160 -0.43 15.78 13.64
N ASN A 161 -0.93 17.02 13.57
CA ASN A 161 -2.35 17.32 13.74
C ASN A 161 -3.21 16.78 12.60
N ARG A 162 -2.74 16.83 11.35
CA ARG A 162 -3.43 16.19 10.20
C ARG A 162 -3.54 14.69 10.40
N TRP A 163 -2.43 14.03 10.74
CA TRP A 163 -2.43 12.59 11.01
C TRP A 163 -3.35 12.22 12.18
N ARG A 164 -3.34 12.99 13.27
CA ARG A 164 -4.26 12.78 14.40
C ARG A 164 -5.73 12.92 13.98
N LEU A 165 -6.03 13.84 13.07
CA LEU A 165 -7.38 14.03 12.53
C LEU A 165 -7.81 12.83 11.67
N GLU A 166 -6.94 12.31 10.82
CA GLU A 166 -7.17 11.08 10.03
C GLU A 166 -7.46 9.88 10.93
N LEU A 167 -6.62 9.64 11.93
CA LEU A 167 -6.83 8.57 12.91
C LEU A 167 -8.16 8.74 13.67
N LYS A 168 -8.53 9.98 14.00
CA LYS A 168 -9.83 10.28 14.62
C LYS A 168 -10.99 9.95 13.68
N ARG A 169 -10.89 10.25 12.38
CA ARG A 169 -11.91 9.88 11.38
C ARG A 169 -12.09 8.36 11.30
N HIS A 170 -10.99 7.60 11.25
CA HIS A 170 -11.03 6.13 11.25
C HIS A 170 -11.63 5.58 12.56
N GLN A 171 -11.25 6.13 13.72
CA GLN A 171 -11.86 5.75 15.00
C GLN A 171 -13.36 6.05 15.06
N THR A 172 -13.82 7.16 14.48
CA THR A 172 -15.25 7.50 14.37
C THR A 172 -15.99 6.49 13.51
N LEU A 173 -15.42 6.09 12.36
CA LEU A 173 -16.00 5.03 11.52
C LEU A 173 -16.16 3.74 12.33
N MET A 174 -15.09 3.27 12.98
CA MET A 174 -15.13 2.05 13.79
C MET A 174 -16.18 2.13 14.90
N ARG A 175 -16.25 3.24 15.65
CA ARG A 175 -17.25 3.43 16.71
C ARG A 175 -18.68 3.42 16.16
N THR A 176 -18.90 4.10 15.02
CA THR A 176 -20.21 4.17 14.37
C THR A 176 -20.69 2.80 13.92
N LEU A 177 -19.79 1.99 13.37
CA LEU A 177 -20.06 0.61 12.97
C LEU A 177 -20.27 -0.33 14.18
N ALA A 178 -19.42 -0.22 15.20
CA ALA A 178 -19.49 -1.04 16.41
C ALA A 178 -20.78 -0.81 17.23
N GLN A 179 -21.35 0.40 17.19
CA GLN A 179 -22.61 0.73 17.85
C GLN A 179 -23.84 0.07 17.21
N LYS A 180 -23.72 -0.46 15.99
CA LYS A 180 -24.85 -1.11 15.32
C LYS A 180 -25.11 -2.49 15.89
N GLU A 181 -26.37 -2.83 16.11
CA GLU A 181 -26.75 -4.16 16.55
C GLU A 181 -26.39 -5.19 15.47
N ALA A 182 -25.60 -6.21 15.84
CA ALA A 182 -25.15 -7.23 14.92
C ALA A 182 -25.99 -8.50 15.07
N ARG A 183 -26.49 -8.99 13.94
CA ARG A 183 -27.15 -10.29 13.85
C ARG A 183 -26.09 -11.40 13.85
N LEU A 184 -26.31 -12.42 14.67
CA LEU A 184 -25.46 -13.61 14.65
C LEU A 184 -25.59 -14.33 13.30
N GLN A 185 -24.44 -14.65 12.72
CA GLN A 185 -24.31 -15.40 11.49
C GLN A 185 -23.43 -16.62 11.75
N LEU A 186 -23.96 -17.80 11.40
CA LEU A 186 -23.17 -19.01 11.38
C LEU A 186 -22.47 -19.10 10.02
N LEU A 187 -21.14 -19.15 10.04
CA LEU A 187 -20.34 -19.41 8.85
C LEU A 187 -19.99 -20.90 8.84
N LYS A 188 -20.16 -21.55 7.69
CA LYS A 188 -19.66 -22.91 7.51
C LYS A 188 -18.13 -22.86 7.56
N GLY A 189 -17.52 -23.79 8.28
CA GLY A 189 -16.08 -24.00 8.16
C GLY A 189 -15.75 -24.49 6.75
N THR A 190 -14.56 -24.15 6.26
CA THR A 190 -13.94 -24.90 5.18
C THR A 190 -13.70 -26.31 5.70
N GLU A 191 -14.49 -27.29 5.26
CA GLU A 191 -14.25 -28.70 5.60
C GLU A 191 -12.86 -29.13 5.09
N GLY A 192 -12.30 -30.18 5.69
CA GLY A 192 -10.90 -30.57 5.53
C GLY A 192 -10.47 -30.77 4.08
N PHE A 193 -9.16 -30.63 3.83
CA PHE A 193 -8.55 -30.82 2.51
C PHE A 193 -8.88 -32.21 1.95
N VAL A 194 -9.71 -32.26 0.90
CA VAL A 194 -9.82 -33.44 0.04
C VAL A 194 -8.76 -33.29 -1.05
N LEU A 195 -8.03 -34.36 -1.38
CA LEU A 195 -6.98 -34.30 -2.43
C LEU A 195 -7.51 -33.87 -3.81
N ALA A 196 -8.82 -34.05 -4.03
CA ALA A 196 -9.54 -33.56 -5.22
C ALA A 196 -9.64 -32.03 -5.30
N ASP A 197 -9.41 -31.31 -4.20
CA ASP A 197 -9.45 -29.86 -4.10
C ASP A 197 -8.10 -29.19 -4.36
N ALA A 198 -7.24 -29.81 -5.18
CA ALA A 198 -5.94 -29.26 -5.57
C ALA A 198 -6.04 -28.49 -6.90
N PRO A 199 -5.31 -27.37 -7.06
CA PRO A 199 -5.30 -26.61 -8.30
C PRO A 199 -4.67 -27.39 -9.45
N ARG A 200 -5.18 -27.17 -10.67
CA ARG A 200 -4.49 -27.57 -11.91
C ARG A 200 -3.61 -26.43 -12.39
N GLN A 201 -2.30 -26.61 -12.30
CA GLN A 201 -1.32 -25.67 -12.83
C GLN A 201 -1.47 -25.55 -14.36
N SER A 202 -1.35 -24.33 -14.88
CA SER A 202 -1.41 -24.04 -16.30
C SER A 202 -0.48 -22.88 -16.65
N THR A 203 -0.10 -22.80 -17.91
CA THR A 203 0.72 -21.71 -18.43
C THR A 203 0.18 -21.18 -19.75
N LEU A 204 0.40 -19.90 -20.01
CA LEU A 204 -0.02 -19.23 -21.25
C LEU A 204 1.15 -18.40 -21.81
N GLY A 205 1.61 -18.76 -23.01
CA GLY A 205 2.57 -17.94 -23.75
C GLY A 205 1.90 -16.67 -24.27
N VAL A 206 2.54 -15.53 -24.09
CA VAL A 206 2.04 -14.21 -24.53
C VAL A 206 3.21 -13.38 -25.06
N ASP A 207 2.95 -12.52 -26.05
CA ASP A 207 4.01 -11.81 -26.78
C ASP A 207 4.71 -10.72 -25.93
N HIS A 208 4.00 -10.13 -24.96
CA HIS A 208 4.54 -9.07 -24.11
C HIS A 208 5.37 -9.59 -22.93
N ARG A 209 5.51 -10.91 -22.76
CA ARG A 209 6.29 -11.52 -21.67
C ARG A 209 7.39 -12.42 -22.22
N SER A 210 8.54 -12.43 -21.55
CA SER A 210 9.67 -13.32 -21.88
C SER A 210 9.48 -14.76 -21.38
N ARG A 211 8.54 -14.97 -20.45
CA ARG A 211 8.15 -16.28 -19.91
C ARG A 211 6.63 -16.42 -19.95
N PRO A 212 6.09 -17.64 -20.11
CA PRO A 212 4.65 -17.86 -20.03
C PRO A 212 4.07 -17.39 -18.70
N LEU A 213 2.86 -16.83 -18.74
CA LEU A 213 2.07 -16.54 -17.54
C LEU A 213 1.77 -17.83 -16.82
N ARG A 214 1.97 -17.85 -15.51
CA ARG A 214 1.58 -18.96 -14.64
C ARG A 214 0.19 -18.70 -14.06
N MET A 215 -0.59 -19.75 -13.94
CA MET A 215 -1.95 -19.67 -13.41
C MET A 215 -2.39 -20.98 -12.80
N GLU A 216 -3.32 -20.87 -11.85
CA GLU A 216 -3.97 -22.00 -11.22
C GLU A 216 -5.43 -22.08 -11.62
N ARG A 217 -5.87 -23.26 -12.05
CA ARG A 217 -7.26 -23.51 -12.40
C ARG A 217 -7.91 -24.41 -11.36
N TRP A 218 -9.01 -23.92 -10.83
CA TRP A 218 -9.85 -24.59 -9.84
C TRP A 218 -11.20 -24.89 -10.50
N ILE A 219 -11.38 -26.13 -10.93
CA ILE A 219 -12.53 -26.53 -11.75
C ILE A 219 -13.44 -27.46 -10.93
N PRO A 220 -14.70 -27.10 -10.70
CA PRO A 220 -15.64 -27.95 -9.97
C PRO A 220 -16.01 -29.20 -10.77
N GLU A 221 -16.33 -30.30 -10.07
CA GLU A 221 -16.85 -31.52 -10.70
C GLU A 221 -18.16 -31.27 -11.45
N SER A 222 -19.02 -30.40 -10.91
CA SER A 222 -20.23 -29.91 -11.55
C SER A 222 -20.26 -28.39 -11.49
N SER A 223 -20.09 -27.76 -12.66
CA SER A 223 -20.13 -26.30 -12.76
C SER A 223 -21.55 -25.77 -12.59
N SER A 224 -21.66 -24.58 -12.03
CA SER A 224 -22.88 -23.78 -12.00
C SER A 224 -23.48 -23.68 -13.41
N LYS A 225 -24.82 -23.73 -13.49
CA LYS A 225 -25.56 -23.67 -14.76
C LYS A 225 -25.64 -22.26 -15.35
N ASP A 226 -25.22 -21.23 -14.63
CA ASP A 226 -25.28 -19.83 -15.08
C ASP A 226 -24.12 -19.43 -15.99
N GLY A 227 -23.13 -20.29 -16.21
CA GLY A 227 -22.00 -20.01 -17.10
C GLY A 227 -21.01 -18.98 -16.55
N LEU A 228 -21.09 -18.68 -15.25
CA LEU A 228 -20.17 -17.76 -14.56
C LEU A 228 -18.86 -18.44 -14.19
N TRP A 229 -17.76 -17.74 -14.39
CA TRP A 229 -16.44 -18.10 -13.88
C TRP A 229 -15.73 -16.88 -13.28
N VAL A 230 -14.73 -17.13 -12.43
CA VAL A 230 -14.02 -16.09 -11.68
C VAL A 230 -12.57 -16.01 -12.14
N LEU A 231 -12.11 -14.82 -12.49
CA LEU A 231 -10.70 -14.51 -12.69
C LEU A 231 -10.18 -13.73 -11.48
N MET A 232 -9.34 -14.38 -10.67
CA MET A 232 -8.75 -13.82 -9.46
C MET A 232 -7.33 -13.30 -9.71
N MET A 233 -7.07 -12.05 -9.34
CA MET A 233 -5.81 -11.36 -9.51
C MET A 233 -5.22 -10.93 -8.14
N PRO A 234 -4.08 -11.50 -7.71
CA PRO A 234 -3.37 -11.09 -6.50
C PRO A 234 -2.88 -9.63 -6.56
N GLY A 235 -2.60 -9.03 -5.40
CA GLY A 235 -2.01 -7.69 -5.29
C GLY A 235 -0.51 -7.63 -5.61
N LEU A 236 0.13 -6.51 -5.27
CA LEU A 236 1.58 -6.35 -5.38
C LEU A 236 2.31 -7.35 -4.46
N GLY A 237 3.25 -8.09 -5.01
CA GLY A 237 3.97 -9.17 -4.32
C GLY A 237 3.17 -10.46 -4.15
N GLY A 238 1.91 -10.48 -4.59
CA GLY A 238 1.04 -11.63 -4.42
C GLY A 238 1.47 -12.82 -5.27
N ASP A 239 1.17 -14.00 -4.74
CA ASP A 239 1.31 -15.30 -5.39
C ASP A 239 -0.07 -15.97 -5.50
N PRO A 240 -0.35 -16.79 -6.54
CA PRO A 240 -1.58 -17.57 -6.61
C PRO A 240 -1.91 -18.37 -5.33
N ASP A 241 -0.90 -18.89 -4.63
CA ASP A 241 -1.06 -19.69 -3.40
C ASP A 241 -1.76 -18.90 -2.28
N HIS A 242 -1.58 -17.58 -2.21
CA HIS A 242 -2.21 -16.71 -1.20
C HIS A 242 -3.74 -16.72 -1.26
N PHE A 243 -4.32 -17.10 -2.41
CA PHE A 243 -5.77 -17.11 -2.64
C PHE A 243 -6.35 -18.50 -2.87
N SER A 244 -5.58 -19.57 -2.70
CA SER A 244 -6.02 -20.96 -2.80
C SER A 244 -7.21 -21.28 -1.90
N TRP A 245 -7.29 -20.68 -0.71
CA TRP A 245 -8.44 -20.86 0.21
C TRP A 245 -9.75 -20.30 -0.38
N LEU A 246 -9.68 -19.16 -1.08
CA LEU A 246 -10.83 -18.51 -1.68
C LEU A 246 -11.21 -19.22 -2.97
N ALA A 247 -10.23 -19.52 -3.83
CA ALA A 247 -10.45 -20.26 -5.06
C ALA A 247 -11.09 -21.63 -4.79
N ARG A 248 -10.63 -22.35 -3.76
CA ARG A 248 -11.26 -23.59 -3.29
C ARG A 248 -12.70 -23.38 -2.85
N SER A 249 -12.95 -22.36 -2.02
CA SER A 249 -14.30 -22.08 -1.50
C SER A 249 -15.30 -21.78 -2.63
N LEU A 250 -14.86 -21.05 -3.66
CA LEU A 250 -15.69 -20.73 -4.83
C LEU A 250 -15.89 -21.94 -5.76
N MET A 251 -14.86 -22.75 -5.96
CA MET A 251 -14.94 -24.01 -6.70
C MET A 251 -15.91 -24.98 -6.02
N GLN A 252 -15.81 -25.16 -4.70
CA GLN A 252 -16.75 -26.00 -3.94
C GLN A 252 -18.20 -25.46 -3.99
N ALA A 253 -18.37 -24.15 -4.19
CA ALA A 253 -19.68 -23.54 -4.42
C ALA A 253 -20.16 -23.63 -5.88
N GLY A 254 -19.34 -24.18 -6.79
CA GLY A 254 -19.73 -24.51 -8.17
C GLY A 254 -19.18 -23.56 -9.24
N TRP A 255 -18.36 -22.56 -8.88
CA TRP A 255 -17.77 -21.65 -9.87
C TRP A 255 -16.35 -22.06 -10.24
N PRO A 256 -16.03 -22.19 -11.55
CA PRO A 256 -14.66 -22.29 -12.02
C PRO A 256 -13.88 -21.03 -11.65
N VAL A 257 -12.67 -21.19 -11.13
CA VAL A 257 -11.77 -20.08 -10.78
C VAL A 257 -10.44 -20.24 -11.48
N LEU A 258 -9.92 -19.15 -12.06
CA LEU A 258 -8.52 -19.02 -12.44
C LEU A 258 -7.85 -17.99 -11.55
N VAL A 259 -6.73 -18.34 -10.94
CA VAL A 259 -5.86 -17.41 -10.21
C VAL A 259 -4.64 -17.10 -11.08
N LEU A 260 -4.43 -15.82 -11.39
CA LEU A 260 -3.40 -15.35 -12.31
C LEU A 260 -2.18 -14.81 -11.57
N GLU A 261 -0.98 -15.28 -11.90
CA GLU A 261 0.27 -14.61 -11.50
C GLU A 261 0.58 -13.47 -12.47
N HIS A 262 1.07 -12.33 -11.96
CA HIS A 262 1.44 -11.16 -12.76
C HIS A 262 2.93 -10.84 -12.64
N PRO A 263 3.79 -11.41 -13.52
CA PRO A 263 5.22 -11.17 -13.49
C PRO A 263 5.58 -9.67 -13.45
N GLY A 264 6.58 -9.29 -12.67
CA GLY A 264 6.98 -7.88 -12.49
C GLY A 264 6.19 -7.13 -11.43
N SER A 265 5.13 -7.74 -10.89
CA SER A 265 4.41 -7.29 -9.68
C SER A 265 4.10 -8.43 -8.71
N ASP A 266 4.68 -9.60 -8.96
CA ASP A 266 4.54 -10.84 -8.20
C ASP A 266 5.53 -10.91 -7.03
N ALA A 267 5.49 -12.00 -6.27
CA ALA A 267 6.40 -12.24 -5.16
C ALA A 267 7.88 -12.16 -5.58
N ALA A 268 8.22 -12.65 -6.78
CA ALA A 268 9.58 -12.58 -7.31
C ALA A 268 10.04 -11.13 -7.55
N ALA A 269 9.18 -10.26 -8.07
CA ALA A 269 9.47 -8.85 -8.26
C ALA A 269 9.67 -8.11 -6.92
N VAL A 270 8.83 -8.36 -5.93
CA VAL A 270 8.99 -7.73 -4.60
C VAL A 270 10.22 -8.26 -3.88
N GLN A 271 10.56 -9.55 -4.02
CA GLN A 271 11.82 -10.09 -3.51
C GLN A 271 13.03 -9.40 -4.17
N ALA A 272 12.99 -9.20 -5.49
CA ALA A 272 14.04 -8.48 -6.22
C ALA A 272 14.18 -7.02 -5.73
N LEU A 273 13.07 -6.35 -5.39
CA LEU A 273 13.08 -5.03 -4.77
C LEU A 273 13.74 -5.04 -3.40
N LEU A 274 13.36 -5.97 -2.52
CA LEU A 274 13.88 -6.10 -1.16
C LEU A 274 15.38 -6.44 -1.11
N GLU A 275 15.85 -7.20 -2.09
CA GLU A 275 17.28 -7.50 -2.31
C GLU A 275 18.00 -6.35 -3.03
N GLY A 276 17.26 -5.41 -3.60
CA GLY A 276 17.75 -4.26 -4.33
C GLY A 276 18.28 -4.58 -5.74
N ARG A 277 17.85 -5.71 -6.32
CA ARG A 277 18.17 -6.13 -7.70
C ARG A 277 17.39 -5.35 -8.76
N GLN A 278 16.19 -4.88 -8.45
CA GLN A 278 15.33 -4.16 -9.38
C GLN A 278 14.41 -3.18 -8.63
N SER A 279 14.13 -2.02 -9.22
CA SER A 279 13.12 -1.08 -8.71
C SER A 279 11.71 -1.53 -9.09
N PHE A 280 10.70 -1.04 -8.37
CA PHE A 280 9.31 -1.20 -8.76
C PHE A 280 8.88 0.00 -9.61
N ASP A 281 8.27 -0.28 -10.76
CA ASP A 281 7.61 0.69 -11.63
C ASP A 281 6.13 0.31 -11.72
N GLY A 282 5.29 1.04 -11.00
CA GLY A 282 3.86 0.78 -10.92
C GLY A 282 3.17 0.96 -12.26
N ALA A 283 3.60 1.93 -13.08
CA ALA A 283 3.00 2.17 -14.39
C ALA A 283 3.31 1.05 -15.39
N ALA A 284 4.56 0.57 -15.41
CA ALA A 284 4.94 -0.61 -16.21
C ALA A 284 4.20 -1.85 -15.72
N ALA A 285 4.15 -2.09 -14.41
CA ALA A 285 3.40 -3.19 -13.83
C ALA A 285 1.92 -3.14 -14.21
N MET A 286 1.26 -1.98 -14.16
CA MET A 286 -0.15 -1.87 -14.52
C MET A 286 -0.41 -2.15 -16.01
N ARG A 287 0.44 -1.66 -16.92
CA ARG A 287 0.34 -1.97 -18.36
C ARG A 287 0.44 -3.47 -18.60
N ASP A 288 1.44 -4.09 -17.99
CA ASP A 288 1.67 -5.53 -18.09
C ASP A 288 0.49 -6.33 -17.52
N ARG A 289 -0.06 -5.93 -16.37
CA ARG A 289 -1.23 -6.59 -15.75
C ARG A 289 -2.48 -6.51 -16.62
N LEU A 290 -2.73 -5.38 -17.25
CA LEU A 290 -3.84 -5.21 -18.19
C LEU A 290 -3.64 -6.08 -19.44
N ALA A 291 -2.42 -6.16 -19.98
CA ALA A 291 -2.09 -7.03 -21.11
C ALA A 291 -2.23 -8.52 -20.74
N ASP A 292 -1.79 -8.93 -19.55
CA ASP A 292 -1.99 -10.29 -19.04
C ASP A 292 -3.47 -10.64 -18.94
N LEU A 293 -4.28 -9.73 -18.39
CA LEU A 293 -5.72 -9.89 -18.25
C LEU A 293 -6.39 -10.11 -19.61
N VAL A 294 -6.12 -9.26 -20.60
CA VAL A 294 -6.65 -9.40 -21.96
C VAL A 294 -6.24 -10.74 -22.57
N ALA A 295 -4.97 -11.12 -22.47
CA ALA A 295 -4.48 -12.38 -23.03
C ALA A 295 -5.15 -13.62 -22.41
N VAL A 296 -5.37 -13.61 -21.09
CA VAL A 296 -6.06 -14.70 -20.38
C VAL A 296 -7.52 -14.80 -20.78
N LEU A 297 -8.22 -13.67 -20.90
CA LEU A 297 -9.61 -13.63 -21.34
C LEU A 297 -9.75 -14.15 -22.78
N ASP A 298 -8.89 -13.72 -23.69
CA ASP A 298 -8.89 -14.18 -25.08
C ASP A 298 -8.58 -15.69 -25.17
N ALA A 299 -7.61 -16.17 -24.37
CA ALA A 299 -7.28 -17.60 -24.30
C ALA A 299 -8.43 -18.44 -23.71
N GLN A 300 -9.18 -17.91 -22.75
CA GLN A 300 -10.39 -18.56 -22.25
C GLN A 300 -11.46 -18.65 -23.33
N GLN A 301 -11.71 -17.56 -24.07
CA GLN A 301 -12.70 -17.53 -25.15
C GLN A 301 -12.37 -18.48 -26.31
N ARG A 302 -11.09 -18.67 -26.63
CA ARG A 302 -10.64 -19.66 -27.62
C ARG A 302 -10.71 -21.11 -27.13
N GLY A 303 -10.89 -21.32 -25.82
CA GLY A 303 -10.91 -22.64 -25.20
C GLY A 303 -9.53 -23.17 -24.78
N ASP A 304 -8.45 -22.41 -24.98
CA ASP A 304 -7.07 -22.82 -24.70
C ASP A 304 -6.86 -23.19 -23.22
N LEU A 305 -7.58 -22.49 -22.33
CA LEU A 305 -7.48 -22.68 -20.87
C LEU A 305 -8.41 -23.76 -20.31
N ASN A 306 -9.37 -24.27 -21.10
CA ASN A 306 -10.39 -25.23 -20.65
C ASN A 306 -11.09 -24.80 -19.35
N ILE A 307 -11.53 -23.55 -19.27
CA ILE A 307 -12.34 -23.02 -18.15
C ILE A 307 -13.78 -22.93 -18.64
N PRO A 308 -14.71 -23.70 -18.06
CA PRO A 308 -16.10 -23.65 -18.47
C PRO A 308 -16.72 -22.31 -18.05
N GLY A 309 -17.52 -21.72 -18.92
CA GLY A 309 -18.20 -20.46 -18.68
C GLY A 309 -18.08 -19.49 -19.85
N THR A 310 -18.99 -18.52 -19.89
CA THR A 310 -19.09 -17.48 -20.92
C THR A 310 -19.06 -16.08 -20.34
N GLU A 311 -19.36 -15.93 -19.06
CA GLU A 311 -19.41 -14.65 -18.35
C GLU A 311 -18.38 -14.66 -17.22
N VAL A 312 -17.52 -13.63 -17.19
CA VAL A 312 -16.43 -13.53 -16.21
C VAL A 312 -16.78 -12.55 -15.10
N VAL A 313 -16.48 -12.92 -13.86
CA VAL A 313 -16.35 -11.98 -12.74
C VAL A 313 -14.87 -11.70 -12.53
N LEU A 314 -14.49 -10.42 -12.61
CA LEU A 314 -13.13 -10.01 -12.26
C LEU A 314 -13.03 -9.83 -10.76
N MET A 315 -12.09 -10.52 -10.14
CA MET A 315 -11.83 -10.43 -8.72
C MET A 315 -10.37 -10.08 -8.51
N GLY A 316 -10.08 -9.23 -7.54
CA GLY A 316 -8.69 -8.98 -7.20
C GLY A 316 -8.49 -8.45 -5.79
N HIS A 317 -7.24 -8.52 -5.35
CA HIS A 317 -6.78 -7.93 -4.09
C HIS A 317 -5.88 -6.74 -4.37
N SER A 318 -6.07 -5.63 -3.64
CA SER A 318 -5.21 -4.45 -3.71
C SER A 318 -5.00 -4.00 -5.17
N LEU A 319 -3.77 -4.07 -5.69
CA LEU A 319 -3.46 -3.73 -7.09
C LEU A 319 -4.26 -4.56 -8.11
N GLY A 320 -4.55 -5.84 -7.83
CA GLY A 320 -5.41 -6.66 -8.68
C GLY A 320 -6.86 -6.20 -8.71
N ALA A 321 -7.37 -5.64 -7.61
CA ALA A 321 -8.70 -5.03 -7.59
C ALA A 321 -8.74 -3.74 -8.44
N LEU A 322 -7.68 -2.93 -8.37
CA LEU A 322 -7.54 -1.76 -9.24
C LEU A 322 -7.47 -2.18 -10.72
N THR A 323 -6.69 -3.23 -11.06
CA THR A 323 -6.65 -3.80 -12.42
C THR A 323 -8.05 -4.17 -12.89
N ALA A 324 -8.85 -4.85 -12.05
CA ALA A 324 -10.23 -5.21 -12.39
C ALA A 324 -11.13 -3.99 -12.64
N LEU A 325 -11.03 -2.95 -11.80
CA LEU A 325 -11.84 -1.73 -11.95
C LEU A 325 -11.47 -0.97 -13.23
N VAL A 326 -10.18 -0.78 -13.52
CA VAL A 326 -9.72 -0.14 -14.77
C VAL A 326 -10.20 -0.93 -15.99
N ALA A 327 -10.02 -2.26 -15.98
CA ALA A 327 -10.43 -3.13 -17.09
C ALA A 327 -11.96 -3.15 -17.29
N SER A 328 -12.74 -2.95 -16.23
CA SER A 328 -14.20 -2.85 -16.31
C SER A 328 -14.72 -1.57 -16.98
N GLY A 329 -13.82 -0.63 -17.30
CA GLY A 329 -14.14 0.61 -17.99
C GLY A 329 -14.33 1.81 -17.07
N ALA A 330 -13.98 1.71 -15.78
CA ALA A 330 -14.00 2.84 -14.87
C ALA A 330 -13.03 3.93 -15.36
N GLN A 331 -13.56 5.09 -15.76
CA GLN A 331 -12.75 6.17 -16.33
C GLN A 331 -12.21 7.09 -15.23
N PRO A 332 -10.92 7.46 -15.26
CA PRO A 332 -10.38 8.42 -14.31
C PRO A 332 -11.08 9.77 -14.46
N VAL A 333 -11.29 10.46 -13.33
CA VAL A 333 -11.89 11.81 -13.34
C VAL A 333 -10.83 12.85 -13.72
N LEU A 334 -11.19 13.86 -14.54
CA LEU A 334 -10.32 14.99 -14.85
C LEU A 334 -9.80 15.70 -13.59
N GLY A 335 -8.63 16.33 -13.67
CA GLY A 335 -8.01 17.04 -12.53
C GLY A 335 -7.30 16.10 -11.53
N MET A 336 -6.78 14.98 -12.02
CA MET A 336 -6.05 14.01 -11.19
C MET A 336 -4.79 14.60 -10.56
N GLU A 337 -4.09 15.47 -11.31
CA GLU A 337 -2.86 16.13 -10.84
C GLU A 337 -3.12 16.92 -9.56
N GLN A 338 -4.16 17.76 -9.54
CA GLN A 338 -4.51 18.56 -8.35
C GLN A 338 -4.94 17.69 -7.16
N ARG A 339 -5.65 16.57 -7.42
CA ARG A 339 -6.01 15.63 -6.34
C ARG A 339 -4.77 14.92 -5.80
N CYS A 340 -3.81 14.58 -6.65
CA CYS A 340 -2.54 13.99 -6.24
C CYS A 340 -1.67 14.98 -5.46
N GLU A 341 -1.60 16.24 -5.88
CA GLU A 341 -0.95 17.29 -5.09
C GLU A 341 -1.58 17.45 -3.71
N ALA A 342 -2.91 17.40 -3.62
CA ALA A 342 -3.62 17.49 -2.35
C ALA A 342 -3.42 16.26 -1.45
N ALA A 343 -3.50 15.05 -2.02
CA ALA A 343 -3.29 13.79 -1.30
C ALA A 343 -1.85 13.69 -0.77
N LEU A 344 -0.87 14.08 -1.60
CA LEU A 344 0.56 14.01 -1.28
C LEU A 344 1.11 15.32 -0.67
N ALA A 345 0.25 16.26 -0.27
CA ALA A 345 0.66 17.48 0.43
C ALA A 345 1.24 17.20 1.83
N GLY A 346 0.98 16.01 2.39
CA GLY A 346 1.60 15.49 3.60
C GLY A 346 2.22 14.12 3.37
N LEU A 347 2.87 13.58 4.41
CA LEU A 347 3.30 12.19 4.40
C LEU A 347 2.06 11.28 4.46
N PRO A 348 1.85 10.37 3.48
CA PRO A 348 0.67 9.49 3.46
C PRO A 348 0.85 8.36 4.48
N LEU A 349 0.61 8.66 5.77
CA LEU A 349 0.87 7.72 6.88
C LEU A 349 -0.25 6.70 7.09
N THR A 350 -1.46 6.98 6.61
CA THR A 350 -2.67 6.17 6.86
C THR A 350 -3.34 5.64 5.60
N ASN A 351 -2.88 6.07 4.42
CA ASN A 351 -3.31 5.59 3.12
C ASN A 351 -2.12 5.52 2.14
N LEU A 352 -1.33 4.45 2.22
CA LEU A 352 -0.16 4.28 1.36
C LEU A 352 -0.50 4.12 -0.13
N SER A 353 -1.75 3.77 -0.45
CA SER A 353 -2.17 3.58 -1.84
C SER A 353 -2.19 4.87 -2.67
N GLU A 354 -2.22 6.04 -2.04
CA GLU A 354 -2.21 7.35 -2.74
C GLU A 354 -0.96 7.53 -3.59
N LEU A 355 0.21 7.07 -3.10
CA LEU A 355 1.45 7.09 -3.86
C LEU A 355 1.32 6.33 -5.17
N LEU A 356 0.77 5.11 -5.11
CA LEU A 356 0.60 4.27 -6.28
C LEU A 356 -0.48 4.82 -7.21
N GLN A 357 -1.60 5.32 -6.69
CA GLN A 357 -2.64 5.96 -7.51
C GLN A 357 -2.08 7.13 -8.32
N CYS A 358 -1.23 7.95 -7.71
CA CYS A 358 -0.61 9.10 -8.35
C CYS A 358 0.53 8.74 -9.30
N GLU A 359 1.29 7.69 -9.00
CA GLU A 359 2.25 7.11 -9.95
C GLU A 359 1.56 6.65 -11.24
N LEU A 360 0.46 5.91 -11.11
CA LEU A 360 -0.30 5.39 -12.24
C LEU A 360 -0.94 6.52 -13.07
N ALA A 361 -1.43 7.56 -12.40
CA ALA A 361 -1.94 8.76 -13.05
C ALA A 361 -0.84 9.49 -13.85
N ALA A 362 0.32 9.72 -13.24
CA ALA A 362 1.47 10.35 -13.89
C ALA A 362 1.97 9.52 -15.09
N GLY A 363 1.93 8.19 -14.96
CA GLY A 363 2.28 7.24 -16.02
C GLY A 363 1.24 7.13 -17.14
N ARG A 364 0.07 7.77 -17.02
CA ARG A 364 -1.06 7.73 -17.98
C ARG A 364 -1.51 6.31 -18.33
N VAL A 365 -1.54 5.41 -17.34
CA VAL A 365 -1.91 3.99 -17.54
C VAL A 365 -3.33 3.67 -17.09
N LEU A 366 -4.14 4.69 -16.79
CA LEU A 366 -5.51 4.53 -16.32
C LEU A 366 -6.56 4.79 -17.41
N GLU A 367 -6.17 5.33 -18.56
CA GLU A 367 -7.06 5.73 -19.65
C GLU A 367 -7.05 4.71 -20.79
N GLY A 368 -8.20 4.50 -21.45
CA GLY A 368 -8.29 3.71 -22.69
C GLY A 368 -8.13 2.19 -22.54
N ASN A 369 -8.23 1.66 -21.32
CA ASN A 369 -7.94 0.25 -21.00
C ASN A 369 -9.20 -0.59 -20.74
N ALA A 370 -10.38 -0.12 -21.18
CA ALA A 370 -11.62 -0.86 -21.01
C ALA A 370 -11.61 -2.13 -21.88
N MET A 371 -12.08 -3.23 -21.30
CA MET A 371 -12.33 -4.46 -22.04
C MET A 371 -13.38 -4.24 -23.14
N ALA A 372 -13.24 -4.97 -24.26
CA ALA A 372 -14.21 -4.93 -25.35
C ALA A 372 -15.62 -5.35 -24.91
N SER A 373 -15.70 -6.34 -24.02
CA SER A 373 -16.93 -6.78 -23.37
C SER A 373 -16.79 -6.57 -21.86
N PRO A 374 -17.73 -5.88 -21.19
CA PRO A 374 -17.64 -5.66 -19.75
C PRO A 374 -17.79 -6.99 -18.98
N PRO A 375 -17.13 -7.14 -17.82
CA PRO A 375 -17.32 -8.31 -16.99
C PRO A 375 -18.72 -8.33 -16.37
N ARG A 376 -19.17 -9.50 -15.92
CA ARG A 376 -20.47 -9.66 -15.27
C ARG A 376 -20.57 -8.88 -13.96
N ALA A 377 -19.45 -8.78 -13.23
CA ALA A 377 -19.30 -8.05 -11.99
C ALA A 377 -17.81 -7.84 -11.67
N VAL A 378 -17.53 -6.94 -10.72
CA VAL A 378 -16.19 -6.77 -10.13
C VAL A 378 -16.24 -7.00 -8.62
N VAL A 379 -15.26 -7.74 -8.10
CA VAL A 379 -15.02 -7.96 -6.68
C VAL A 379 -13.64 -7.43 -6.29
N GLY A 380 -13.59 -6.43 -5.44
CA GLY A 380 -12.34 -5.86 -4.92
C GLY A 380 -12.12 -6.20 -3.45
N LEU A 381 -11.02 -6.85 -3.12
CA LEU A 381 -10.56 -7.10 -1.76
C LEU A 381 -9.47 -6.07 -1.41
N ASN A 382 -9.66 -5.29 -0.36
CA ASN A 382 -8.78 -4.17 0.01
C ASN A 382 -8.45 -3.30 -1.21
N SER A 383 -9.50 -3.00 -1.99
CA SER A 383 -9.40 -2.26 -3.26
C SER A 383 -9.14 -0.78 -3.02
N PHE A 384 -8.48 -0.12 -3.96
CA PHE A 384 -8.23 1.33 -3.88
C PHE A 384 -8.45 2.01 -5.24
N GLY A 385 -8.51 3.34 -5.20
CA GLY A 385 -8.85 4.20 -6.32
C GLY A 385 -9.63 5.45 -5.91
N GLY A 386 -9.69 5.83 -4.63
CA GLY A 386 -10.41 7.01 -4.15
C GLY A 386 -9.93 8.34 -4.74
N VAL A 387 -8.62 8.45 -5.04
CA VAL A 387 -8.04 9.60 -5.77
C VAL A 387 -8.44 9.56 -7.24
N ILE A 388 -8.51 8.35 -7.82
CA ILE A 388 -8.84 8.12 -9.22
C ILE A 388 -10.32 8.41 -9.51
N TRP A 389 -11.19 7.92 -8.63
CA TRP A 389 -12.63 7.92 -8.72
C TRP A 389 -13.29 8.52 -7.46
N PRO A 390 -13.17 9.84 -7.24
CA PRO A 390 -13.81 10.52 -6.13
C PRO A 390 -15.34 10.35 -6.12
N HIS A 391 -15.89 10.01 -4.96
CA HIS A 391 -17.29 9.55 -4.79
C HIS A 391 -18.40 10.49 -5.29
N ARG A 392 -18.14 11.78 -5.52
CA ARG A 392 -19.15 12.76 -5.99
C ARG A 392 -19.09 13.07 -7.48
N SER A 393 -18.00 12.75 -8.17
CA SER A 393 -17.76 13.16 -9.56
C SER A 393 -17.37 12.02 -10.49
N SER A 394 -17.29 10.80 -9.99
CA SER A 394 -17.08 9.61 -10.80
C SER A 394 -18.27 9.27 -11.67
N GLN A 395 -18.00 8.75 -12.86
CA GLN A 395 -19.01 8.09 -13.68
C GLN A 395 -19.27 6.70 -13.09
N ALA A 396 -20.53 6.41 -12.79
CA ALA A 396 -20.91 5.11 -12.25
C ALA A 396 -20.84 4.01 -13.32
N LEU A 397 -20.55 2.80 -12.87
CA LEU A 397 -20.57 1.59 -13.66
C LEU A 397 -21.94 0.90 -13.55
N PRO A 398 -22.50 0.42 -14.67
CA PRO A 398 -23.77 -0.31 -14.66
C PRO A 398 -23.62 -1.74 -14.13
N ILE A 399 -22.39 -2.25 -14.00
CA ILE A 399 -22.12 -3.59 -13.50
C ILE A 399 -22.15 -3.64 -11.95
N PRO A 400 -22.55 -4.78 -11.37
CA PRO A 400 -22.45 -5.02 -9.93
C PRO A 400 -21.02 -4.92 -9.38
N LEU A 401 -20.86 -4.22 -8.25
CA LEU A 401 -19.60 -4.08 -7.52
C LEU A 401 -19.70 -4.64 -6.10
N LEU A 402 -18.76 -5.50 -5.70
CA LEU A 402 -18.53 -5.86 -4.30
C LEU A 402 -17.14 -5.36 -3.88
N MET A 403 -17.10 -4.42 -2.94
CA MET A 403 -15.85 -3.96 -2.34
C MET A 403 -15.73 -4.51 -0.92
N VAL A 404 -14.58 -5.03 -0.53
CA VAL A 404 -14.33 -5.57 0.80
C VAL A 404 -13.12 -4.86 1.40
N GLY A 405 -13.23 -4.39 2.63
CA GLY A 405 -12.16 -3.66 3.34
C GLY A 405 -12.09 -4.01 4.82
N GLY A 406 -10.95 -3.71 5.45
CA GLY A 406 -10.70 -4.00 6.86
C GLY A 406 -10.45 -2.75 7.71
N THR A 407 -10.95 -2.73 8.95
CA THR A 407 -10.80 -1.54 9.82
C THR A 407 -9.39 -1.31 10.35
N LEU A 408 -8.48 -2.30 10.22
CA LEU A 408 -7.06 -2.18 10.56
C LEU A 408 -6.17 -2.09 9.30
N ASP A 409 -6.76 -1.85 8.13
CA ASP A 409 -6.02 -1.62 6.90
C ASP A 409 -5.52 -0.16 6.86
N LEU A 410 -4.19 0.02 6.94
CA LEU A 410 -3.51 1.32 6.82
C LEU A 410 -2.88 1.54 5.44
N ILE A 411 -3.04 0.57 4.53
CA ILE A 411 -2.56 0.66 3.14
C ILE A 411 -3.70 1.19 2.26
N THR A 412 -4.89 0.61 2.44
CA THR A 412 -6.12 0.96 1.71
C THR A 412 -7.30 1.09 2.68
N PRO A 413 -7.30 2.10 3.57
CA PRO A 413 -8.31 2.23 4.62
C PRO A 413 -9.73 2.37 4.04
N PRO A 414 -10.75 1.70 4.62
CA PRO A 414 -12.11 1.71 4.07
C PRO A 414 -12.75 3.08 3.92
N LEU A 415 -12.41 4.03 4.79
CA LEU A 415 -12.97 5.38 4.75
C LEU A 415 -12.51 6.17 3.53
N ASP A 416 -11.29 5.93 3.07
CA ASP A 416 -10.67 6.70 2.00
C ASP A 416 -10.66 5.91 0.67
N GLU A 417 -10.87 4.59 0.71
CA GLU A 417 -10.84 3.71 -0.46
C GLU A 417 -12.15 2.97 -0.75
N GLN A 418 -12.51 1.91 0.00
CA GLN A 418 -13.64 1.06 -0.39
C GLN A 418 -15.02 1.72 -0.27
N LEU A 419 -15.25 2.57 0.73
CA LEU A 419 -16.51 3.34 0.86
C LEU A 419 -16.65 4.36 -0.29
N PRO A 420 -15.64 5.22 -0.60
CA PRO A 420 -15.70 6.11 -1.76
C PRO A 420 -15.85 5.41 -3.09
N LEU A 421 -15.16 4.29 -3.31
CA LEU A 421 -15.27 3.51 -4.54
C LEU A 421 -16.71 3.03 -4.77
N LEU A 422 -17.36 2.47 -3.73
CA LEU A 422 -18.77 2.10 -3.85
C LEU A 422 -19.64 3.33 -4.12
N ALA A 423 -19.45 4.41 -3.37
CA ALA A 423 -20.28 5.61 -3.48
C ALA A 423 -20.16 6.27 -4.86
N GLY A 424 -18.97 6.28 -5.46
CA GLY A 424 -18.69 6.88 -6.76
C GLY A 424 -18.98 5.99 -7.96
N LEU A 425 -18.64 4.70 -7.89
CA LEU A 425 -18.68 3.81 -9.06
C LEU A 425 -19.92 2.92 -9.11
N ALA A 426 -20.70 2.75 -8.04
CA ALA A 426 -21.84 1.84 -8.09
C ALA A 426 -23.13 2.51 -8.58
N GLU A 427 -23.71 2.00 -9.67
CA GLU A 427 -25.09 2.27 -10.07
C GLU A 427 -26.01 1.06 -9.78
N HIS A 428 -25.49 -0.15 -10.01
CA HIS A 428 -26.28 -1.37 -9.91
C HIS A 428 -26.77 -1.66 -8.48
N PRO A 429 -28.04 -2.05 -8.25
CA PRO A 429 -28.61 -2.28 -6.91
C PRO A 429 -27.99 -3.44 -6.14
N ALA A 430 -27.41 -4.41 -6.85
CA ALA A 430 -26.61 -5.45 -6.22
C ALA A 430 -25.32 -4.90 -5.58
N SER A 431 -24.85 -3.70 -5.90
CA SER A 431 -23.54 -3.24 -5.46
C SER A 431 -23.51 -2.90 -3.96
N ARG A 432 -22.41 -3.24 -3.29
CA ARG A 432 -22.24 -3.02 -1.84
C ARG A 432 -20.79 -3.10 -1.43
N VAL A 433 -20.53 -2.60 -0.23
CA VAL A 433 -19.25 -2.67 0.46
C VAL A 433 -19.39 -3.49 1.72
N VAL A 434 -18.40 -4.32 2.00
CA VAL A 434 -18.27 -5.10 3.24
C VAL A 434 -17.07 -4.57 4.00
N VAL A 435 -17.30 -4.07 5.21
CA VAL A 435 -16.24 -3.64 6.13
C VAL A 435 -16.13 -4.68 7.24
N VAL A 436 -14.97 -5.31 7.39
CA VAL A 436 -14.71 -6.35 8.40
C VAL A 436 -13.91 -5.73 9.56
N GLU A 437 -14.48 -5.75 10.77
CA GLU A 437 -13.81 -5.26 11.96
C GLU A 437 -12.58 -6.13 12.28
N GLY A 438 -11.44 -5.50 12.50
CA GLY A 438 -10.18 -6.18 12.85
C GLY A 438 -9.39 -6.74 11.66
N ALA A 439 -9.96 -6.76 10.45
CA ALA A 439 -9.22 -7.14 9.25
C ALA A 439 -8.19 -6.06 8.86
N SER A 440 -7.03 -6.49 8.36
CA SER A 440 -5.97 -5.65 7.81
C SER A 440 -5.84 -5.85 6.29
N HIS A 441 -4.89 -5.13 5.68
CA HIS A 441 -4.56 -5.30 4.26
C HIS A 441 -4.18 -6.75 3.90
N PHE A 442 -3.62 -7.47 4.88
CA PHE A 442 -3.00 -8.77 4.69
C PHE A 442 -3.82 -9.94 5.22
N SER A 443 -4.96 -9.70 5.88
CA SER A 443 -5.86 -10.78 6.30
C SER A 443 -6.26 -11.74 5.16
N PRO A 444 -6.49 -11.28 3.91
CA PRO A 444 -6.82 -12.18 2.80
C PRO A 444 -5.67 -13.09 2.34
N ILE A 445 -4.41 -12.71 2.56
CA ILE A 445 -3.24 -13.43 2.02
C ILE A 445 -2.54 -14.34 3.03
N ARG A 446 -3.08 -14.46 4.25
CA ARG A 446 -2.53 -15.38 5.25
C ARG A 446 -2.65 -16.83 4.78
N VAL A 447 -1.52 -17.53 4.72
CA VAL A 447 -1.48 -18.97 4.40
C VAL A 447 -1.50 -19.80 5.70
N ASP A 448 -2.36 -20.81 5.77
CA ASP A 448 -2.41 -21.77 6.88
C ASP A 448 -1.09 -22.55 7.02
N GLY A 449 -0.66 -22.83 8.26
CA GLY A 449 0.50 -23.71 8.53
C GLY A 449 1.79 -23.03 9.02
N GLN A 450 1.88 -21.69 9.06
CA GLN A 450 3.08 -20.97 9.53
C GLN A 450 3.26 -20.95 11.08
N GLY A 451 2.62 -21.87 11.81
CA GLY A 451 2.83 -22.07 13.26
C GLY A 451 4.07 -22.92 13.58
N LYS A 452 4.71 -23.54 12.59
CA LYS A 452 6.03 -24.18 12.72
C LYS A 452 6.82 -23.92 11.45
N ALA A 453 8.03 -23.40 11.63
CA ALA A 453 9.02 -23.23 10.58
C ALA A 453 9.13 -24.50 9.72
N SER A 454 8.54 -24.46 8.53
CA SER A 454 9.05 -25.21 7.39
C SER A 454 9.70 -24.17 6.48
N GLU A 455 10.88 -24.50 5.99
CA GLU A 455 11.66 -23.68 5.05
C GLU A 455 10.90 -23.55 3.72
N GLY A 456 10.00 -22.56 3.64
CA GLY A 456 9.30 -22.17 2.42
C GLY A 456 9.42 -20.66 2.17
N ASP A 457 9.67 -20.31 0.92
CA ASP A 457 9.93 -18.99 0.31
C ASP A 457 8.75 -18.00 0.36
N ASP A 458 7.82 -18.11 1.30
CA ASP A 458 6.74 -17.11 1.42
C ASP A 458 7.35 -15.78 1.88
N LEU A 459 7.34 -14.80 0.96
CA LEU A 459 7.88 -13.47 1.16
C LEU A 459 7.18 -12.71 2.29
N PHE A 460 5.89 -13.00 2.49
CA PHE A 460 5.06 -12.34 3.49
C PHE A 460 5.00 -13.15 4.79
N ARG A 461 6.15 -13.35 5.42
CA ARG A 461 6.25 -13.75 6.84
C ARG A 461 5.85 -12.58 7.73
N LEU A 462 4.57 -12.23 7.69
CA LEU A 462 4.00 -11.09 8.40
C LEU A 462 3.82 -11.46 9.87
N GLY A 463 4.31 -10.59 10.76
CA GLY A 463 4.03 -10.68 12.19
C GLY A 463 2.52 -10.64 12.46
N GLU A 464 2.08 -11.27 13.56
CA GLU A 464 0.66 -11.38 13.90
C GLU A 464 -0.02 -10.00 13.97
N GLU A 465 0.73 -8.96 14.34
CA GLU A 465 0.31 -7.57 14.40
C GLU A 465 -0.05 -6.95 13.04
N LEU A 466 0.53 -7.41 11.92
CA LEU A 466 0.27 -6.87 10.59
C LEU A 466 -0.89 -7.58 9.87
N VAL A 467 -1.18 -8.83 10.23
CA VAL A 467 -2.21 -9.66 9.58
C VAL A 467 -3.63 -9.32 10.07
N GLY A 468 -3.73 -8.61 11.20
CA GLY A 468 -5.00 -8.22 11.82
C GLY A 468 -5.55 -9.27 12.78
N VAL A 469 -6.77 -9.04 13.27
CA VAL A 469 -7.42 -9.86 14.29
C VAL A 469 -8.19 -11.01 13.64
N ASN A 470 -7.96 -12.23 14.12
CA ASN A 470 -8.65 -13.45 13.67
C ASN A 470 -8.65 -13.65 12.13
N PRO A 471 -7.49 -13.66 11.44
CA PRO A 471 -7.46 -13.65 9.97
C PRO A 471 -8.16 -14.83 9.30
N LEU A 472 -8.16 -16.02 9.90
CA LEU A 472 -8.91 -17.17 9.36
C LEU A 472 -10.43 -16.97 9.42
N SER A 473 -10.91 -16.25 10.45
CA SER A 473 -12.30 -15.84 10.51
C SER A 473 -12.62 -14.78 9.44
N VAL A 474 -11.72 -13.82 9.24
CA VAL A 474 -11.84 -12.82 8.16
C VAL A 474 -11.93 -13.50 6.80
N GLN A 475 -11.08 -14.50 6.52
CA GLN A 475 -11.14 -15.27 5.28
C GLN A 475 -12.50 -15.98 5.11
N ARG A 476 -13.03 -16.62 6.16
CA ARG A 476 -14.38 -17.22 6.11
C ARG A 476 -15.47 -16.17 5.82
N VAL A 477 -15.39 -14.99 6.42
CA VAL A 477 -16.31 -13.86 6.15
C VAL A 477 -16.21 -13.45 4.68
N ILE A 478 -15.00 -13.27 4.15
CA ILE A 478 -14.78 -12.90 2.74
C ILE A 478 -15.37 -13.96 1.81
N ALA A 479 -15.04 -15.26 2.00
CA ALA A 479 -15.61 -16.33 1.20
C ALA A 479 -17.14 -16.32 1.24
N HIS A 480 -17.74 -16.17 2.42
CA HIS A 480 -19.20 -16.11 2.57
C HIS A 480 -19.82 -14.94 1.80
N GLU A 481 -19.25 -13.74 1.91
CA GLU A 481 -19.76 -12.53 1.27
C GLU A 481 -19.58 -12.54 -0.25
N VAL A 482 -18.49 -13.15 -0.74
CA VAL A 482 -18.24 -13.35 -2.16
C VAL A 482 -19.19 -14.40 -2.73
N ILE A 483 -19.34 -15.58 -2.10
CA ILE A 483 -20.28 -16.62 -2.56
C ILE A 483 -21.70 -16.05 -2.64
N ARG A 484 -22.15 -15.37 -1.58
CA ARG A 484 -23.45 -14.71 -1.57
C ARG A 484 -23.58 -13.66 -2.67
N PHE A 485 -22.48 -13.01 -3.07
CA PHE A 485 -22.50 -12.12 -4.23
C PHE A 485 -22.87 -12.85 -5.49
N LEU A 486 -22.11 -13.89 -5.79
CA LEU A 486 -22.20 -14.59 -7.05
C LEU A 486 -23.59 -15.21 -7.19
N ASP A 487 -24.12 -15.79 -6.11
CA ASP A 487 -25.51 -16.27 -6.03
C ASP A 487 -26.54 -15.17 -6.37
N SER A 488 -26.31 -13.94 -5.89
CA SER A 488 -27.22 -12.80 -6.13
C SER A 488 -27.18 -12.26 -7.57
N LEU A 489 -26.12 -12.56 -8.33
CA LEU A 489 -26.02 -12.18 -9.74
C LEU A 489 -27.04 -12.97 -10.60
N SER A 490 -27.33 -14.20 -10.20
CA SER A 490 -28.20 -15.13 -10.93
C SER A 490 -29.67 -15.10 -10.48
N SER A 491 -29.96 -14.57 -9.29
CA SER A 491 -31.28 -14.70 -8.62
C SER A 491 -32.10 -13.41 -8.45
N GLY A 492 -31.66 -12.28 -9.01
CA GLY A 492 -32.32 -10.97 -8.81
C GLY A 492 -31.97 -10.38 -7.43
N SER A 493 -31.68 -9.07 -7.37
CA SER A 493 -31.00 -8.47 -6.21
C SER A 493 -31.91 -8.32 -4.98
N PRO A 494 -31.47 -8.75 -3.78
CA PRO A 494 -32.11 -8.34 -2.52
C PRO A 494 -31.90 -6.83 -2.24
N ARG A 495 -32.76 -6.26 -1.39
CA ARG A 495 -32.79 -4.82 -1.06
C ARG A 495 -31.47 -4.27 -0.53
N ASN A 496 -31.27 -2.99 -0.83
CA ASN A 496 -30.10 -2.14 -0.59
C ASN A 496 -29.93 -1.74 0.91
N ASP A 497 -30.19 -2.67 1.83
CA ASP A 497 -30.22 -2.40 3.27
C ASP A 497 -28.83 -2.57 3.90
N ALA A 498 -28.52 -1.73 4.89
CA ALA A 498 -27.38 -1.96 5.76
C ALA A 498 -27.64 -3.15 6.68
N VAL A 499 -26.73 -4.12 6.69
CA VAL A 499 -26.79 -5.29 7.58
C VAL A 499 -25.49 -5.40 8.35
N HIS A 500 -25.60 -5.61 9.66
CA HIS A 500 -24.47 -5.77 10.55
C HIS A 500 -24.50 -7.18 11.13
N LEU A 501 -23.37 -7.87 11.05
CA LEU A 501 -23.27 -9.31 11.26
C LEU A 501 -22.11 -9.61 12.21
N MET A 502 -22.21 -10.75 12.90
CA MET A 502 -21.16 -11.24 13.79
C MET A 502 -21.06 -12.76 13.72
N GLU A 503 -19.85 -13.28 13.53
CA GLU A 503 -19.59 -14.71 13.58
C GLU A 503 -19.67 -15.17 15.03
N ALA A 504 -20.53 -16.16 15.30
CA ALA A 504 -20.85 -16.56 16.67
C ALA A 504 -19.63 -17.05 17.48
N SER A 505 -18.69 -17.73 16.82
CA SER A 505 -17.51 -18.37 17.42
C SER A 505 -16.35 -17.39 17.66
N SER A 506 -15.91 -16.68 16.62
CA SER A 506 -14.75 -15.77 16.68
C SER A 506 -15.09 -14.38 17.20
N LYS A 507 -16.38 -14.02 17.22
CA LYS A 507 -16.87 -12.65 17.44
C LYS A 507 -16.42 -11.65 16.38
N THR A 508 -15.86 -12.10 15.25
CA THR A 508 -15.55 -11.22 14.12
C THR A 508 -16.83 -10.58 13.61
N ARG A 509 -16.85 -9.26 13.57
CA ARG A 509 -17.98 -8.45 13.11
C ARG A 509 -17.71 -7.93 11.71
N TRP A 510 -18.76 -7.80 10.91
CA TRP A 510 -18.68 -7.13 9.62
C TRP A 510 -19.97 -6.43 9.27
N HIS A 511 -19.86 -5.44 8.39
CA HIS A 511 -20.96 -4.56 8.01
C HIS A 511 -21.06 -4.58 6.51
N ARG A 512 -22.23 -4.99 6.02
CA ARG A 512 -22.57 -4.91 4.61
C ARG A 512 -23.44 -3.69 4.37
N LEU A 513 -22.99 -2.84 3.47
CA LEU A 513 -23.57 -1.51 3.28
C LEU A 513 -23.84 -1.30 1.78
N GLY A 514 -25.08 -0.94 1.45
CA GLY A 514 -25.41 -0.42 0.13
C GLY A 514 -24.87 1.01 -0.07
N ARG A 515 -24.97 1.51 -1.30
CA ARG A 515 -24.50 2.85 -1.68
C ARG A 515 -25.01 3.99 -0.77
N PRO A 516 -26.31 4.07 -0.40
CA PRO A 516 -26.81 5.13 0.47
C PRO A 516 -26.14 5.16 1.85
N SER A 517 -25.93 3.99 2.45
CA SER A 517 -25.28 3.85 3.75
C SER A 517 -23.79 4.19 3.70
N ALA A 518 -23.10 3.85 2.58
CA ALA A 518 -21.72 4.26 2.38
C ALA A 518 -21.60 5.79 2.25
N LEU A 519 -22.48 6.44 1.48
CA LEU A 519 -22.54 7.91 1.38
C LEU A 519 -22.78 8.56 2.76
N GLN A 520 -23.71 8.03 3.55
CA GLN A 520 -23.97 8.53 4.90
C GLN A 520 -22.75 8.45 5.83
N LEU A 521 -21.89 7.44 5.68
CA LEU A 521 -20.65 7.33 6.46
C LEU A 521 -19.56 8.29 5.97
N LEU A 522 -19.54 8.61 4.68
CA LEU A 522 -18.60 9.57 4.10
C LEU A 522 -18.93 11.03 4.44
N ASP A 523 -20.20 11.34 4.70
CA ASP A 523 -20.70 12.68 4.99
C ASP A 523 -20.59 13.08 6.49
N GLN A 524 -20.01 12.24 7.34
CA GLN A 524 -19.95 12.40 8.81
C GLN A 524 -18.75 13.19 9.36
#